data_AF-A0AAN7FUB4-F1
#
_entry.id   AF-A0AAN7FUB4-F1
#
_cell.length_a   1.000
_cell.length_b   1.000
_cell.length_c   1.000
_cell.angle_alpha   90.00
_cell.angle_beta   90.00
_cell.angle_gamma   90.00
#
_symmetry.space_group_name_H-M   'P 1'
#
loop_
_entity.id
_entity.type
_entity.pdbx_description
1 polymer ?
#
loop_
_entity_poly.entity_id
_entity_poly.type
_entity_poly.pdbx_seq_one_letter_code
_entity_poly.pdbx_strand_id
1 'polypeptide(L)'
;MFSWSASIGDDPDFFPGILSFDMSNEVFLTTTLPDGDLEDPNGTWRIFFMHNELVSVVTFGKDRERLENCFYIWSLLEFGVKESWTKLFTIGPLMGIEKSLGFWKNESLFLRNNVG
;
A
#
# COMPACT_ATOMS: atom_id res chain seq x y z
N MET A 1 -3.97 4.97 -17.99
CA MET A 1 -4.91 4.62 -16.92
C MET A 1 -4.82 5.65 -15.81
N PHE A 2 -5.93 6.01 -15.18
CA PHE A 2 -5.93 6.86 -13.98
C PHE A 2 -6.36 6.05 -12.78
N SER A 3 -5.73 6.27 -11.62
CA SER A 3 -6.02 5.51 -10.40
C SER A 3 -6.01 6.40 -9.18
N TRP A 4 -6.90 6.13 -8.23
CA TRP A 4 -6.95 6.82 -6.94
C TRP A 4 -7.38 5.85 -5.84
N SER A 5 -7.03 6.19 -4.60
CA SER A 5 -7.48 5.46 -3.43
C SER A 5 -9.00 5.57 -3.28
N ALA A 6 -9.67 4.45 -3.05
CA ALA A 6 -11.11 4.41 -2.83
C ALA A 6 -11.47 3.43 -1.70
N SER A 7 -12.64 3.63 -1.09
CA SER A 7 -13.29 2.60 -0.29
C SER A 7 -14.12 1.73 -1.24
N ILE A 8 -13.92 0.41 -1.19
CA ILE A 8 -14.53 -0.54 -2.14
C ILE A 8 -15.54 -1.42 -1.40
N GLY A 9 -16.80 -1.45 -1.84
CA GLY A 9 -17.84 -2.31 -1.29
C GLY A 9 -18.93 -1.55 -0.51
N ASP A 10 -20.03 -2.25 -0.22
CA ASP A 10 -21.21 -1.72 0.49
C ASP A 10 -21.20 -2.03 2.00
N ASP A 11 -20.16 -2.73 2.48
CA ASP A 11 -20.01 -3.14 3.87
C ASP A 11 -19.64 -1.93 4.75
N PRO A 12 -20.21 -1.78 5.96
CA PRO A 12 -19.75 -0.79 6.94
C PRO A 12 -18.27 -0.93 7.31
N ASP A 13 -17.67 -2.11 7.09
CA ASP A 13 -16.23 -2.29 7.26
C ASP A 13 -15.45 -1.76 6.03
N PHE A 14 -14.60 -0.77 6.29
CA PHE A 14 -13.83 -0.04 5.30
C PHE A 14 -12.86 -0.97 4.56
N PHE A 15 -13.13 -1.36 3.31
CA PHE A 15 -12.15 -2.05 2.48
C PHE A 15 -11.36 -1.04 1.64
N PRO A 16 -10.16 -0.62 2.08
CA PRO A 16 -9.31 0.23 1.26
C PRO A 16 -8.93 -0.51 -0.02
N GLY A 17 -8.87 0.23 -1.11
CA GLY A 17 -8.36 -0.27 -2.39
C GLY A 17 -8.15 0.86 -3.39
N ILE A 18 -8.11 0.47 -4.66
CA ILE A 18 -7.82 1.37 -5.77
C ILE A 18 -8.98 1.32 -6.74
N LEU A 19 -9.52 2.50 -7.07
CA LEU A 19 -10.41 2.67 -8.21
C LEU A 19 -9.56 3.18 -9.38
N SER A 20 -9.66 2.49 -10.50
CA SER A 20 -8.95 2.83 -11.73
C SER A 20 -9.93 3.07 -12.87
N PHE A 21 -9.63 4.05 -13.72
CA PHE A 21 -10.38 4.35 -14.93
C PHE A 21 -9.49 4.12 -16.15
N ASP A 22 -9.91 3.19 -16.99
CA ASP A 22 -9.31 2.96 -18.30
C ASP A 22 -10.00 3.86 -19.34
N MET A 23 -9.30 4.89 -19.80
CA MET A 23 -9.80 5.79 -20.84
C MET A 23 -9.98 5.12 -22.21
N SER A 24 -9.26 4.03 -22.49
CA SER A 24 -9.28 3.39 -23.82
C SER A 24 -10.58 2.62 -24.02
N ASN A 25 -11.01 1.93 -22.96
CA ASN A 25 -12.22 1.12 -22.95
C ASN A 25 -13.39 1.79 -22.20
N GLU A 26 -13.15 2.97 -21.60
CA GLU A 26 -14.10 3.73 -20.78
C GLU A 26 -14.71 2.93 -19.62
N VAL A 27 -13.91 2.10 -18.96
CA VAL A 27 -14.34 1.22 -17.85
C VAL A 27 -13.70 1.61 -16.52
N PHE A 28 -14.46 1.41 -15.45
CA PHE A 28 -13.98 1.48 -14.08
C PHE A 28 -13.59 0.09 -13.58
N LEU A 29 -12.41 0.00 -12.97
CA LEU A 29 -11.85 -1.21 -12.39
C LEU A 29 -11.58 -0.98 -10.92
N THR A 30 -12.05 -1.88 -10.06
CA THR A 30 -11.77 -1.86 -8.63
C THR A 30 -10.73 -2.93 -8.31
N THR A 31 -9.76 -2.58 -7.49
CA THR A 31 -8.74 -3.54 -7.03
C THR A 31 -8.60 -3.40 -5.53
N THR A 32 -8.93 -4.46 -4.80
CA THR A 32 -8.70 -4.53 -3.36
C THR A 32 -7.21 -4.67 -3.07
N LEU A 33 -6.79 -4.35 -1.86
CA LEU A 33 -5.39 -4.42 -1.47
C LEU A 33 -4.87 -5.86 -1.40
N PRO A 34 -3.54 -6.06 -1.50
CA PRO A 34 -2.95 -7.39 -1.37
C PRO A 34 -3.31 -8.03 -0.03
N ASP A 35 -3.51 -9.34 -0.06
CA ASP A 35 -3.49 -10.14 1.16
C ASP A 35 -2.06 -10.17 1.69
N GLY A 36 -1.88 -9.79 2.94
CA GLY A 36 -0.58 -9.75 3.61
C GLY A 36 -0.78 -9.37 5.05
N ASP A 37 0.30 -9.37 5.85
CA ASP A 37 0.35 -9.03 7.29
C ASP A 37 -0.10 -7.58 7.58
N LEU A 38 -1.34 -7.27 7.20
CA LEU A 38 -2.11 -6.07 7.44
C LEU A 38 -2.63 -6.11 8.87
N GLU A 39 -1.77 -6.47 9.82
CA GLU A 39 -2.01 -6.30 11.25
C GLU A 39 -1.68 -4.84 11.62
N ASP A 40 -2.21 -3.88 10.86
CA ASP A 40 -2.40 -2.54 11.39
C ASP A 40 -3.78 -2.52 12.06
N PRO A 41 -3.88 -2.70 13.39
CA PRO A 41 -5.17 -2.58 14.09
C PRO A 41 -5.80 -1.19 13.94
N ASN A 42 -5.04 -0.18 13.50
CA ASN A 42 -5.56 1.15 13.19
C ASN A 42 -5.89 1.34 11.70
N GLY A 43 -5.62 0.37 10.82
CA GLY A 43 -6.09 0.25 9.43
C GLY A 43 -5.76 1.39 8.44
N THR A 44 -5.12 2.48 8.87
CA THR A 44 -5.30 3.79 8.19
C THR A 44 -4.07 4.28 7.44
N TRP A 45 -2.85 3.79 7.74
CA TRP A 45 -1.64 4.39 7.16
C TRP A 45 -1.11 3.64 5.94
N ARG A 46 -1.38 4.17 4.73
CA ARG A 46 -0.94 3.61 3.45
C ARG A 46 -0.49 4.72 2.52
N ILE A 47 0.51 4.44 1.69
CA ILE A 47 1.02 5.41 0.72
C ILE A 47 1.02 4.77 -0.66
N PHE A 48 0.25 5.34 -1.56
CA PHE A 48 0.26 4.98 -2.99
C PHE A 48 1.30 5.82 -3.71
N PHE A 49 2.03 5.19 -4.63
CA PHE A 49 3.03 5.85 -5.45
C PHE A 49 3.20 5.08 -6.78
N MET A 50 3.87 5.71 -7.73
CA MET A 50 4.20 5.07 -9.01
C MET A 50 5.62 4.51 -8.95
N HIS A 51 5.79 3.25 -9.33
CA HIS A 51 7.10 2.61 -9.44
C HIS A 51 7.17 1.89 -10.78
N ASN A 52 8.13 2.26 -11.63
CA ASN A 52 8.30 1.69 -12.98
C ASN A 52 6.97 1.60 -13.76
N GLU A 53 6.21 2.70 -13.79
CA GLU A 53 4.90 2.80 -14.47
C GLU A 53 3.77 1.95 -13.86
N LEU A 54 4.03 1.24 -12.76
CA LEU A 54 3.04 0.47 -12.02
C LEU A 54 2.56 1.22 -10.78
N VAL A 55 1.28 1.01 -10.44
CA VAL A 55 0.74 1.48 -9.17
C VAL A 55 1.28 0.62 -8.04
N SER A 56 1.86 1.28 -7.05
CA SER A 56 2.49 0.63 -5.91
C SER A 56 1.94 1.18 -4.60
N VAL A 57 1.97 0.34 -3.58
CA VAL A 57 1.50 0.69 -2.23
C VAL A 57 2.50 0.26 -1.20
N VAL A 58 2.69 1.11 -0.19
CA VAL A 58 3.38 0.74 1.04
C VAL A 58 2.36 0.45 2.12
N THR A 59 2.46 -0.75 2.67
CA THR A 59 1.69 -1.18 3.83
C THR A 59 2.61 -1.31 5.04
N PHE A 60 2.01 -1.22 6.22
CA PHE A 60 2.68 -1.29 7.50
C PHE A 60 2.29 -2.57 8.21
N GLY A 61 3.24 -3.19 8.89
CA GLY A 61 2.97 -4.27 9.84
C GLY A 61 4.10 -4.41 10.85
N LYS A 62 3.92 -5.34 11.79
CA LYS A 62 4.92 -5.64 12.81
C LYS A 62 5.57 -6.99 12.54
N ASP A 63 6.88 -7.03 12.70
CA ASP A 63 7.58 -8.30 12.82
C ASP A 63 7.14 -9.00 14.12
N ARG A 64 6.62 -10.23 14.01
CA ARG A 64 6.05 -10.96 15.15
C ARG A 64 7.10 -11.38 16.17
N GLU A 65 8.35 -11.57 15.77
CA GLU A 65 9.43 -12.01 16.65
C GLU A 65 10.06 -10.82 17.37
N ARG A 66 10.27 -9.71 16.66
CA ARG A 66 11.02 -8.55 17.15
C ARG A 66 10.13 -7.42 17.66
N LEU A 67 8.81 -7.48 17.42
CA LEU A 67 7.84 -6.43 17.75
C LEU A 67 8.22 -5.05 17.18
N GLU A 68 9.00 -5.07 16.10
CA GLU A 68 9.54 -3.91 15.40
C GLU A 68 8.74 -3.67 14.11
N ASN A 69 8.79 -2.43 13.63
CA ASN A 69 7.95 -2.03 12.50
C ASN A 69 8.59 -2.41 11.17
N CYS A 70 7.77 -2.95 10.28
CA CYS A 70 8.12 -3.34 8.92
C CYS A 70 7.24 -2.59 7.92
N PHE A 71 7.83 -2.24 6.79
CA PHE A 71 7.12 -1.69 5.65
C PHE A 71 7.18 -2.70 4.50
N TYR A 72 6.03 -3.02 3.93
CA TYR A 72 5.92 -3.92 2.80
C TYR A 72 5.55 -3.13 1.56
N ILE A 73 6.36 -3.27 0.52
CA ILE A 73 6.16 -2.57 -0.75
C ILE A 73 5.58 -3.56 -1.73
N TRP A 74 4.44 -3.21 -2.32
CA TRP A 74 3.72 -4.01 -3.30
C TRP A 74 3.51 -3.21 -4.57
N SER A 75 3.52 -3.89 -5.72
CA SER A 75 3.15 -3.32 -7.02
C SER A 75 2.04 -4.13 -7.66
N LEU A 76 1.09 -3.44 -8.28
CA LEU A 76 -0.02 -4.04 -9.01
C LEU A 76 0.40 -4.29 -10.45
N LEU A 77 0.43 -5.55 -10.87
CA LEU A 77 0.79 -5.91 -12.25
C LEU A 77 -0.40 -5.77 -13.21
N GLU A 78 -1.62 -6.05 -12.74
CA GLU A 78 -2.83 -6.02 -13.55
C GLU A 78 -3.98 -5.35 -12.80
N PHE A 79 -4.55 -4.31 -13.40
CA PHE A 79 -5.65 -3.57 -12.82
C PHE A 79 -6.94 -4.40 -12.81
N GLY A 80 -7.65 -4.38 -11.69
CA GLY A 80 -8.85 -5.18 -11.48
C GLY A 80 -8.57 -6.60 -10.94
N VAL A 81 -7.31 -7.03 -10.90
CA VAL A 81 -6.93 -8.38 -10.46
C VAL A 81 -6.15 -8.31 -9.15
N LYS A 82 -6.80 -8.66 -8.04
CA LYS A 82 -6.21 -8.63 -6.69
C LYS A 82 -4.96 -9.50 -6.60
N GLU A 83 -5.00 -10.66 -7.22
CA GLU A 83 -3.92 -11.66 -7.17
C GLU A 83 -2.67 -11.20 -7.94
N SER A 84 -2.77 -10.13 -8.72
CA SER A 84 -1.65 -9.55 -9.46
C SER A 84 -0.74 -8.65 -8.61
N TRP A 85 -1.14 -8.37 -7.36
CA TRP A 85 -0.25 -7.70 -6.42
C TRP A 85 0.99 -8.54 -6.16
N THR A 86 2.15 -7.95 -6.42
CA THR A 86 3.44 -8.58 -6.19
C THR A 86 4.22 -7.81 -5.14
N LYS A 87 4.69 -8.50 -4.10
CA LYS A 87 5.58 -7.92 -3.09
C LYS A 87 6.94 -7.70 -3.71
N LEU A 88 7.40 -6.45 -3.74
CA LEU A 88 8.72 -6.10 -4.28
C LEU A 88 9.81 -6.32 -3.23
N PHE A 89 9.65 -5.72 -2.04
CA PHE A 89 10.61 -5.83 -0.95
C PHE A 89 9.99 -5.48 0.40
N THR A 90 10.71 -5.82 1.47
CA THR A 90 10.38 -5.47 2.86
C THR A 90 11.47 -4.54 3.38
N ILE A 91 11.07 -3.44 4.04
CA ILE A 91 12.00 -2.58 4.77
C ILE A 91 11.78 -2.84 6.26
N GLY A 92 12.85 -3.21 6.95
CA GLY A 92 12.85 -3.49 8.39
C GLY A 92 13.26 -4.92 8.72
N PRO A 93 13.05 -5.34 9.97
CA PRO A 93 12.41 -4.57 11.05
C PRO A 93 13.23 -3.34 11.47
N LEU A 94 12.53 -2.23 11.75
CA LEU A 94 13.13 -0.96 12.19
C LEU A 94 12.67 -0.62 13.60
N MET A 95 13.64 -0.49 14.51
CA MET A 95 13.40 -0.01 15.87
C MET A 95 13.14 1.50 15.86
N GLY A 96 12.15 1.94 16.63
CA GLY A 96 11.94 3.37 16.89
C GLY A 96 11.38 4.15 15.69
N ILE A 97 10.78 3.49 14.72
CA ILE A 97 10.05 4.13 13.62
C ILE A 97 8.55 4.08 13.91
N GLU A 98 7.84 5.20 13.76
CA GLU A 98 6.38 5.26 13.94
C GLU A 98 5.66 4.94 12.63
N LYS A 99 5.97 5.68 11.55
CA LYS A 99 5.28 5.57 10.26
C LYS A 99 6.09 6.11 9.09
N SER A 100 5.71 5.73 7.88
CA SER A 100 6.20 6.37 6.65
C SER A 100 5.55 7.75 6.47
N LEU A 101 6.20 8.68 5.78
CA LEU A 101 5.66 10.02 5.49
C LEU A 101 5.37 10.24 4.01
N GLY A 102 6.01 9.46 3.14
CA GLY A 102 5.87 9.60 1.70
C GLY A 102 7.09 9.12 0.96
N PHE A 103 6.91 8.89 -0.34
CA PHE A 103 8.02 8.75 -1.27
C PHE A 103 8.43 10.10 -1.81
N TRP A 104 9.73 10.29 -1.96
CA TRP A 104 10.32 11.38 -2.71
C TRP A 104 11.03 10.81 -3.93
N LYS A 105 10.67 11.38 -5.09
CA LYS A 105 11.17 10.97 -6.41
C LYS A 105 11.08 9.46 -6.70
N ASN A 106 10.18 8.74 -6.01
CA ASN A 106 10.03 7.28 -6.11
C ASN A 106 11.29 6.48 -5.73
N GLU A 107 12.28 7.10 -5.10
CA GLU A 107 13.57 6.49 -4.74
C GLU A 107 13.82 6.49 -3.23
N SER A 108 13.26 7.47 -2.52
CA SER A 108 13.48 7.65 -1.08
C SER A 108 12.18 7.59 -0.32
N LEU A 109 12.10 6.74 0.71
CA LEU A 109 11.00 6.69 1.66
C LEU A 109 11.36 7.50 2.90
N PHE A 110 10.57 8.54 3.18
CA PHE A 110 10.71 9.27 4.43
C PHE A 110 10.01 8.51 5.56
N LEU A 111 10.70 8.37 6.68
CA LEU A 111 10.21 7.70 7.87
C LEU A 111 10.22 8.67 9.04
N ARG A 112 9.18 8.61 9.85
CA ARG A 112 9.09 9.32 11.13
C ARG A 112 9.55 8.37 12.23
N ASN A 113 10.49 8.81 13.05
CA ASN A 113 10.87 8.12 14.27
C ASN A 113 9.83 8.35 15.39
N ASN A 114 9.81 7.48 16.38
CA ASN A 114 8.97 7.63 17.57
C ASN A 114 9.64 8.48 18.68
N VAL A 115 10.84 9.02 18.41
CA VAL A 115 11.59 9.88 19.33
C VAL A 115 11.52 11.31 18.82
N GLY A 116 10.71 12.13 19.48
CA GLY A 116 10.64 13.58 19.26
C GLY A 116 11.86 14.31 19.82
#